data_AF-A0A8H7UZ13-F1
#
_entry.id   AF-A0A8H7UZ13-F1
#
_cell.length_a   1.000
_cell.length_b   1.000
_cell.length_c   1.000
_cell.angle_alpha   90.00
_cell.angle_beta   90.00
_cell.angle_gamma   90.00
#
_symmetry.space_group_name_H-M   'P 1'
#
loop_
_entity.id
_entity.type
_entity.pdbx_description
1 polymer ?
#
loop_
_entity_poly.entity_id
_entity_poly.type
_entity_poly.pdbx_seq_one_letter_code
_entity_poly.pdbx_strand_id
1 'polypeptide(L)'
;MVDFISSSKQKVCIVIIDYAGLSTDPVNIQLCIRNNDAIEKLIVDCFPFTCDAVEFERCRILNNINTLSAFNCKKTPRQRSKA
;
A
#
# COMPACT_ATOMS: atom_id res chain seq x y z
N MET A 1 -7.66 9.84 8.64
CA MET A 1 -6.62 8.77 8.61
C MET A 1 -5.23 9.37 8.74
N VAL A 2 -4.81 10.21 7.79
CA VAL A 2 -3.46 10.81 7.79
C VAL A 2 -3.20 11.59 9.09
N ASP A 3 -4.13 12.45 9.52
CA ASP A 3 -3.97 13.24 10.75
C ASP A 3 -3.78 12.39 12.02
N PHE A 4 -4.43 11.22 12.08
CA PHE A 4 -4.27 10.27 13.19
C PHE A 4 -2.87 9.64 13.16
N ILE A 5 -2.39 9.24 11.98
CA ILE A 5 -1.06 8.65 11.82
C ILE A 5 0.02 9.69 12.13
N SER A 6 -0.13 10.92 11.63
CA SER A 6 0.84 12.00 11.80
C SER A 6 0.90 12.51 13.24
N SER A 7 -0.18 12.39 14.01
CA SER A 7 -0.21 12.75 15.44
C SER A 7 0.10 11.58 16.37
N SER A 8 0.20 10.35 15.86
CA SER A 8 0.48 9.17 16.65
C SER A 8 1.90 9.21 17.20
N LYS A 9 2.03 9.08 18.53
CA LYS A 9 3.31 8.84 19.20
C LYS A 9 3.69 7.36 19.24
N GLN A 10 2.78 6.50 18.82
CA GLN A 10 2.95 5.05 18.81
C GLN A 10 3.24 4.54 17.40
N LYS A 11 3.92 3.39 17.34
CA LYS A 11 4.13 2.66 16.09
C LYS A 11 2.79 2.21 15.51
N VAL A 12 2.61 2.45 14.22
CA VAL A 12 1.39 2.17 13.46
C VAL A 12 1.66 1.03 12.48
N CYS A 13 0.74 0.07 12.47
CA CYS A 13 0.63 -0.94 11.42
C CYS A 13 -0.62 -0.62 10.59
N ILE A 14 -0.45 -0.49 9.29
CA ILE A 14 -1.57 -0.32 8.36
C ILE A 14 -1.95 -1.70 7.84
N VAL A 15 -3.22 -2.05 7.93
CA VAL A 15 -3.79 -3.25 7.32
C VAL A 15 -4.76 -2.81 6.25
N ILE A 16 -4.58 -3.28 5.02
CA ILE A 16 -5.50 -3.02 3.91
C ILE A 16 -6.03 -4.31 3.33
N ILE A 17 -7.22 -4.22 2.76
CA ILE A 17 -7.81 -5.29 1.98
C ILE A 17 -7.37 -5.07 0.54
N ASP A 18 -6.72 -6.07 -0.05
CA ASP A 18 -6.17 -6.08 -1.40
C ASP A 18 -5.13 -4.98 -1.73
N TYR A 19 -4.49 -5.12 -2.90
CA TYR A 19 -3.44 -4.23 -3.37
C TYR A 19 -3.94 -2.86 -3.87
N ALA A 20 -5.23 -2.67 -4.03
CA ALA A 20 -5.86 -1.39 -4.39
C ALA A 20 -6.40 -0.63 -3.16
N GLY A 21 -6.45 -1.25 -1.98
CA GLY A 21 -7.05 -0.70 -0.76
C GLY A 21 -6.39 0.57 -0.19
N LEU A 22 -5.16 0.90 -0.61
CA LEU A 22 -4.47 2.15 -0.22
C LEU A 22 -4.26 3.10 -1.41
N SER A 23 -3.59 2.60 -2.44
CA SER A 23 -3.29 3.31 -3.69
C SER A 23 -2.83 2.26 -4.70
N THR A 24 -3.13 2.46 -5.98
CA THR A 24 -2.60 1.61 -7.06
C THR A 24 -1.28 2.13 -7.64
N ASP A 25 -0.76 3.23 -7.10
CA ASP A 25 0.52 3.80 -7.47
C ASP A 25 1.55 3.53 -6.35
N PRO A 26 2.57 2.69 -6.63
CA PRO A 26 3.66 2.39 -5.70
C PRO A 26 4.38 3.64 -5.15
N VAL A 27 4.52 4.69 -5.97
CA VAL A 27 5.21 5.92 -5.57
C VAL A 27 4.42 6.64 -4.47
N ASN A 28 3.10 6.71 -4.61
CA ASN A 28 2.23 7.34 -3.62
C ASN A 28 2.26 6.58 -2.28
N ILE A 29 2.34 5.25 -2.33
CA ILE A 29 2.45 4.43 -1.10
C ILE A 29 3.79 4.69 -0.41
N GLN A 30 4.88 4.67 -1.16
CA GLN A 30 6.21 4.96 -0.63
C GLN A 30 6.27 6.36 0.00
N LEU A 31 5.68 7.37 -0.67
CA LEU A 31 5.62 8.74 -0.17
C LEU A 31 4.77 8.83 1.11
N CYS A 32 3.63 8.16 1.16
CA CYS A 32 2.78 8.10 2.35
C CYS A 32 3.55 7.55 3.57
N ILE A 33 4.30 6.46 3.37
CA ILE A 33 5.11 5.84 4.43
C ILE A 33 6.28 6.74 4.81
N ARG A 34 6.97 7.32 3.83
CA ARG A 34 8.09 8.24 4.07
C ARG A 34 7.68 9.46 4.89
N ASN A 35 6.52 10.03 4.60
CA ASN A 35 6.03 11.24 5.29
C ASN A 35 5.48 10.97 6.69
N ASN A 36 5.30 9.70 7.08
CA ASN A 36 4.73 9.32 8.36
C ASN A 36 5.65 8.31 9.06
N ASP A 37 6.54 8.81 9.92
CA ASP A 37 7.54 7.99 10.63
C ASP A 37 6.93 6.99 11.62
N ALA A 38 5.70 7.23 12.07
CA ALA A 38 4.98 6.29 12.91
C ALA A 38 4.66 4.96 12.19
N ILE A 39 4.59 4.95 10.85
CA ILE A 39 4.26 3.73 10.09
C ILE A 39 5.47 2.80 10.01
N GLU A 40 5.34 1.61 10.60
CA GLU A 40 6.39 0.59 10.65
C GLU A 40 6.14 -0.58 9.71
N LYS A 41 4.86 -0.92 9.51
CA LYS A 41 4.43 -2.05 8.69
C LYS A 41 3.18 -1.73 7.88
N LEU A 42 3.13 -2.29 6.68
CA LEU A 42 1.95 -2.38 5.85
C LEU A 42 1.63 -3.87 5.63
N ILE A 43 0.40 -4.28 5.92
CA ILE A 43 -0.09 -5.64 5.72
C ILE A 43 -1.19 -5.58 4.67
N VAL A 44 -1.09 -6.43 3.66
CA VAL A 44 -2.11 -6.62 2.64
C VAL A 44 -2.79 -7.94 2.91
N ASP A 45 -4.04 -7.88 3.35
CA ASP A 45 -4.91 -9.05 3.45
C ASP A 45 -5.64 -9.25 2.12
N CYS A 46 -5.40 -10.38 1.48
CA CYS A 46 -5.97 -10.72 0.19
C CYS A 46 -7.15 -11.69 0.29
N PHE A 47 -7.72 -11.90 1.48
CA PHE A 47 -8.92 -12.73 1.64
C PHE A 47 -10.14 -12.12 0.93
N PRO A 48 -10.99 -12.90 0.23
CA PRO A 48 -10.97 -14.36 0.08
C PRO A 48 -10.19 -14.87 -1.15
N PHE A 49 -9.50 -14.00 -1.89
CA PHE A 49 -8.80 -14.38 -3.12
C PHE A 49 -7.58 -15.28 -2.83
N THR A 50 -6.86 -14.99 -1.75
CA THR A 50 -5.80 -15.84 -1.20
C THR A 50 -5.92 -15.88 0.31
N CYS A 51 -5.74 -17.04 0.95
CA CYS A 51 -5.74 -17.19 2.41
C CYS A 51 -4.43 -16.71 3.07
N ASP A 52 -3.76 -15.74 2.45
CA ASP A 52 -2.44 -15.24 2.86
C ASP A 52 -2.50 -13.73 3.07
N ALA A 53 -1.75 -13.26 4.06
CA ALA A 53 -1.47 -11.85 4.28
C ALA A 53 0.00 -11.56 3.92
N VAL A 54 0.24 -10.48 3.18
CA VAL A 54 1.59 -10.09 2.76
C VAL A 54 2.05 -8.91 3.62
N GLU A 55 3.18 -9.10 4.32
CA GLU A 55 3.79 -8.06 5.15
C GLU A 55 4.87 -7.29 4.39
N PHE A 56 4.81 -5.96 4.49
CA PHE A 56 5.80 -5.03 3.99
C PHE A 56 6.35 -4.17 5.14
N GLU A 57 7.65 -4.32 5.41
CA GLU A 57 8.35 -3.53 6.44
C GLU A 57 8.76 -2.15 5.90
N ARG A 58 8.69 -1.12 6.73
CA ARG A 58 9.09 0.27 6.38
C ARG A 58 10.45 0.32 5.69
N CYS A 59 11.47 -0.32 6.25
CA CYS A 59 12.83 -0.29 5.72
C CYS A 59 12.89 -0.85 4.28
N ARG A 60 12.15 -1.93 3.99
CA ARG A 60 12.10 -2.55 2.66
C ARG A 60 11.41 -1.63 1.66
N ILE A 61 10.33 -1.00 2.07
CA ILE A 61 9.54 -0.08 1.23
C ILE A 61 10.36 1.18 0.88
N LEU A 62 11.07 1.74 1.86
CA LEU A 62 11.87 2.96 1.64
C LEU A 62 13.15 2.68 0.83
N ASN A 63 13.75 1.49 0.97
CA ASN A 63 14.99 1.14 0.27
C ASN A 63 14.76 0.57 -1.13
N ASN A 64 13.61 -0.03 -1.41
CA ASN A 64 13.36 -0.70 -2.68
C ASN A 64 11.88 -0.59 -3.12
N ILE A 65 11.61 0.31 -4.07
CA ILE A 65 10.26 0.52 -4.62
C ILE A 65 9.70 -0.71 -5.35
N ASN A 66 10.55 -1.61 -5.85
CA ASN A 66 10.09 -2.83 -6.54
C ASN A 66 9.33 -3.78 -5.61
N THR A 67 9.52 -3.65 -4.28
CA THR A 67 8.73 -4.37 -3.28
C THR A 67 7.24 -4.05 -3.40
N LEU A 68 6.89 -2.88 -3.93
CA LEU A 68 5.51 -2.43 -4.11
C LEU A 68 4.96 -2.71 -5.52
N SER A 69 5.64 -3.50 -6.35
CA SER A 69 5.20 -3.79 -7.73
C SER A 69 3.79 -4.38 -7.81
N ALA A 70 3.37 -5.18 -6.82
CA ALA A 70 2.03 -5.76 -6.75
C ALA A 70 0.90 -4.72 -6.61
N PHE A 71 1.21 -3.51 -6.11
CA PHE A 71 0.25 -2.40 -6.02
C PHE A 71 -0.06 -1.77 -7.37
N ASN A 72 0.79 -1.97 -8.38
CA ASN A 72 0.50 -1.54 -9.75
C ASN A 72 -0.48 -2.52 -10.44
N CYS A 73 -1.65 -2.70 -9.84
CA CYS A 73 -2.69 -3.62 -10.29
C CYS A 73 -3.75 -2.95 -11.20
N LYS A 74 -3.57 -1.67 -11.54
CA LYS A 74 -4.53 -0.90 -12.34
C LYS A 74 -4.50 -1.38 -13.79
N LYS A 75 -5.56 -2.09 -14.20
CA LYS A 75 -5.75 -2.48 -15.60
C LYS A 75 -6.10 -1.25 -16.44
N THR A 76 -5.62 -1.22 -17.69
CA THR A 76 -6.06 -0.22 -18.66
C THR A 76 -7.59 -0.27 -18.78
N PRO A 77 -8.27 0.90 -18.74
CA PRO A 77 -9.72 0.92 -18.98
C PRO A 77 -10.01 0.25 -20.32
N ARG A 78 -10.86 -0.77 -20.32
CA ARG A 78 -11.32 -1.36 -21.59
C ARG A 78 -12.17 -0.32 -22.31
N GLN A 79 -11.66 0.21 -23.42
CA GLN A 79 -12.43 1.06 -24.31
C GLN A 79 -13.63 0.26 -24.83
N ARG A 80 -14.84 0.67 -24.44
CA ARG A 80 -16.07 -0.05 -24.81
C ARG A 80 -16.67 0.41 -26.15
N SER A 81 -16.21 1.53 -26.70
CA SER A 81 -16.61 2.03 -28.02
C SER A 81 -15.54 1.72 -29.06
N LYS A 82 -15.94 1.36 -30.28
CA LYS A 82 -15.05 1.44 -31.43
C LYS A 82 -14.82 2.93 -31.73
N ALA A 83 -13.56 3.33 -31.88
CA ALA A 83 -13.21 4.64 -32.42
C ALA A 83 -13.58 4.71 -33.90
#